data_AF-A1ZL84-F1
#
_entry.id   AF-A1ZL84-F1
#
_cell.length_a   1.000
_cell.length_b   1.000
_cell.length_c   1.000
_cell.angle_alpha   90.00
_cell.angle_beta   90.00
_cell.angle_gamma   90.00
#
_symmetry.space_group_name_H-M   'P 1'
#
loop_
_entity.id
_entity.type
_entity.pdbx_description
1 polymer ?
#
loop_
_entity_poly.entity_id
_entity_poly.type
_entity_poly.pdbx_seq_one_letter_code
_entity_poly.pdbx_strand_id
1 'polypeptide(L)'
;MKKLLTLLALFSIQIIFVTQKAAAQCAMCQATVESSMSEGAGIGAGLNAGILYLAAFPYLVLGGIAYFWYKHSKKRRDAKRIQISGNYSV
;
A
#
# COMPACT_ATOMS: atom_id res chain seq x y z
N MET A 1 -29.96 -15.47 11.01
CA MET A 1 -28.60 -15.76 10.49
C MET A 1 -28.55 -16.02 8.99
N LYS A 2 -29.45 -16.85 8.42
CA LYS A 2 -29.45 -17.15 6.97
C LYS A 2 -29.59 -15.89 6.08
N LYS A 3 -30.48 -14.96 6.43
CA LYS A 3 -30.67 -13.68 5.70
C LYS A 3 -29.43 -12.79 5.73
N LEU A 4 -28.73 -12.75 6.86
CA LEU A 4 -27.47 -12.00 7.00
C LEU A 4 -26.37 -12.63 6.15
N LEU A 5 -26.31 -13.95 6.11
CA LEU A 5 -25.38 -14.70 5.26
C LEU A 5 -25.67 -14.47 3.77
N THR A 6 -26.94 -14.45 3.37
CA THR A 6 -27.36 -14.14 2.00
C THR A 6 -27.00 -12.70 1.61
N LEU A 7 -27.17 -11.73 2.52
CA LEU A 7 -26.79 -10.33 2.27
C LEU A 7 -25.27 -10.17 2.14
N LEU A 8 -24.48 -10.83 3.00
CA LEU A 8 -23.02 -10.85 2.92
C LEU A 8 -22.52 -11.50 1.62
N ALA A 9 -23.17 -12.58 1.17
CA ALA A 9 -22.85 -13.24 -0.08
C ALA A 9 -23.14 -12.34 -1.30
N LEU A 10 -24.30 -11.67 -1.32
CA LEU A 10 -24.67 -10.72 -2.37
C LEU A 10 -23.73 -9.50 -2.42
N PHE A 11 -23.34 -8.97 -1.26
CA PHE A 11 -22.39 -7.86 -1.16
C PHE A 11 -20.99 -8.27 -1.67
N SER A 12 -20.52 -9.45 -1.28
CA SER A 12 -19.25 -10.02 -1.75
C SER A 12 -19.23 -10.22 -3.26
N ILE A 13 -20.36 -10.68 -3.84
CA ILE A 13 -20.53 -10.85 -5.28
C ILE A 13 -20.44 -9.50 -6.01
N GLN A 14 -21.11 -8.46 -5.51
CA GLN A 14 -21.06 -7.11 -6.10
C GLN A 14 -19.63 -6.53 -6.16
N ILE A 15 -18.81 -6.78 -5.14
CA ILE A 15 -17.41 -6.31 -5.10
C ILE A 15 -16.57 -6.95 -6.22
N ILE A 16 -16.81 -8.24 -6.54
CA ILE A 16 -16.06 -8.95 -7.58
C ILE A 16 -16.37 -8.40 -8.97
N PHE A 17 -17.60 -7.93 -9.21
CA PHE A 17 -18.04 -7.37 -10.49
C PHE A 17 -17.77 -5.86 -10.65
N VAL A 18 -17.22 -5.18 -9.64
CA VAL A 18 -16.70 -3.79 -9.72
C VAL A 18 -15.36 -3.72 -10.46
N THR A 19 -15.28 -4.37 -11.62
CA THR A 19 -14.15 -4.25 -12.56
C THR A 19 -14.69 -3.85 -13.92
N GLN A 20 -15.33 -2.69 -13.99
CA GLN A 20 -15.75 -2.09 -15.24
C GLN A 20 -15.14 -0.69 -15.28
N LYS A 21 -14.15 -0.53 -16.17
CA LYS A 21 -13.48 0.69 -16.63
C LYS A 21 -13.58 1.87 -15.66
N ALA A 22 -12.48 2.15 -14.97
CA ALA A 22 -12.30 3.33 -14.13
C ALA A 22 -12.36 4.63 -14.98
N ALA A 23 -13.55 4.99 -15.49
CA ALA A 23 -13.89 6.38 -15.69
C ALA A 23 -13.98 6.97 -14.29
N ALA A 24 -13.13 7.96 -14.01
CA ALA A 24 -12.96 8.49 -12.67
C ALA A 24 -14.33 8.95 -12.12
N GLN A 25 -14.75 8.38 -10.99
CA GLN A 25 -16.10 8.59 -10.42
C GLN A 25 -16.25 9.93 -9.67
N CYS A 26 -15.31 10.85 -9.86
CA CYS A 26 -15.25 12.16 -9.22
C CYS A 26 -14.92 13.22 -10.27
N ALA A 27 -15.76 14.26 -10.38
CA ALA A 27 -15.56 15.38 -11.31
C ALA A 27 -14.19 16.06 -11.13
N MET A 28 -13.65 16.06 -9.90
CA MET A 28 -12.31 16.57 -9.58
C MET A 28 -11.20 15.75 -10.25
N CYS A 29 -11.35 14.42 -10.25
CA CYS A 29 -10.40 13.49 -10.84
C CYS A 29 -10.43 13.58 -12.36
N GLN A 30 -11.63 13.76 -12.95
CA GLN A 30 -11.82 13.98 -14.37
C GLN A 30 -11.23 15.32 -14.84
N ALA A 31 -11.50 16.43 -14.15
CA ALA A 31 -10.96 17.75 -14.50
C ALA A 31 -9.42 17.79 -14.47
N THR A 32 -8.81 17.06 -13.52
CA THR A 32 -7.34 16.92 -13.44
C THR A 32 -6.77 16.14 -14.63
N VAL A 33 -7.50 15.15 -15.16
CA VAL A 33 -7.09 14.41 -16.37
C VAL A 33 -7.21 15.30 -17.60
N GLU A 34 -8.33 16.02 -17.72
CA GLU A 34 -8.65 16.89 -18.87
C GLU A 34 -7.65 18.05 -18.98
N SER A 35 -7.27 18.69 -17.86
CA SER A 35 -6.27 19.76 -17.85
C SER A 35 -4.88 19.24 -18.24
N SER A 36 -4.50 18.06 -17.74
CA SER A 36 -3.21 17.41 -18.07
C SER A 36 -3.10 17.02 -19.54
N MET A 37 -4.21 16.69 -20.20
CA MET A 37 -4.26 16.38 -21.63
C MET A 37 -4.23 17.63 -22.52
N SER A 38 -4.78 18.75 -22.03
CA SER A 38 -4.88 20.01 -22.77
C SER A 38 -3.55 20.77 -22.84
N GLU A 39 -2.66 20.60 -21.86
CA GLU A 39 -1.34 21.24 -21.82
C GLU A 39 -0.24 20.53 -22.64
N GLY A 40 -0.60 19.53 -23.45
CA GLY A 40 0.30 18.98 -24.48
C GLY A 40 1.27 17.90 -24.01
N ALA A 41 1.12 17.35 -22.81
CA ALA A 41 1.88 16.19 -22.37
C ALA A 41 1.01 14.93 -22.46
N GLY A 42 1.49 13.88 -23.14
CA GLY A 42 0.85 12.57 -23.26
C GLY A 42 0.77 11.77 -21.94
N ILE A 43 0.31 12.41 -20.87
CA ILE A 43 0.25 11.90 -19.49
C ILE A 43 -1.08 11.16 -19.21
N GLY A 44 -2.02 11.14 -20.16
CA GLY A 44 -3.27 10.40 -20.02
C GLY A 44 -3.10 8.87 -19.91
N ALA A 45 -2.08 8.28 -20.56
CA ALA A 45 -1.86 6.83 -20.54
C ALA A 45 -1.19 6.31 -19.24
N GLY A 46 -0.60 7.20 -18.44
CA GLY A 46 0.20 6.85 -17.25
C GLY A 46 -0.45 7.21 -15.92
N LEU A 47 -1.61 7.86 -15.90
CA LEU A 47 -2.18 8.43 -14.67
C LEU A 47 -2.53 7.37 -13.61
N ASN A 48 -3.08 6.23 -14.03
CA ASN A 48 -3.35 5.11 -13.11
C ASN A 48 -2.05 4.53 -12.51
N ALA A 49 -0.96 4.51 -13.29
CA ALA A 49 0.35 4.12 -12.80
C ALA A 49 0.92 5.15 -11.83
N GLY A 50 0.69 6.45 -12.07
CA GLY A 50 1.05 7.53 -11.15
C GLY A 50 0.33 7.45 -9.81
N ILE A 51 -0.99 7.19 -9.80
CA ILE A 51 -1.77 7.00 -8.57
C ILE A 51 -1.28 5.77 -7.80
N LEU A 52 -1.06 4.65 -8.47
CA LEU A 52 -0.51 3.45 -7.84
C LEU A 52 0.91 3.66 -7.31
N TYR A 53 1.75 4.42 -8.01
CA TYR A 53 3.10 4.76 -7.56
C TYR A 53 3.08 5.60 -6.29
N LEU A 54 2.29 6.68 -6.28
CA LEU A 54 2.16 7.57 -5.11
C LEU A 54 1.52 6.84 -3.91
N ALA A 55 0.57 5.93 -4.15
CA ALA A 55 -0.02 5.11 -3.10
C ALA A 55 0.95 4.05 -2.56
N ALA A 56 1.76 3.41 -3.41
CA ALA A 56 2.71 2.37 -3.01
C ALA A 56 3.94 2.93 -2.29
N PHE A 57 4.41 4.11 -2.69
CA PHE A 57 5.60 4.76 -2.15
C PHE A 57 5.65 4.84 -0.61
N PRO A 58 4.62 5.35 0.11
CA PRO A 58 4.67 5.43 1.57
C PRO A 58 4.77 4.06 2.25
N TYR A 59 4.14 3.02 1.69
CA TYR A 59 4.23 1.67 2.24
C TYR A 59 5.61 1.05 2.02
N LEU A 60 6.23 1.29 0.86
CA LEU A 60 7.59 0.83 0.58
C LEU A 60 8.62 1.49 1.51
N VAL A 61 8.48 2.80 1.73
CA VAL A 61 9.35 3.56 2.65
C VAL A 61 9.19 3.03 4.08
N LEU A 62 7.96 2.89 4.57
CA LEU A 62 7.70 2.35 5.91
C LEU A 62 8.22 0.91 6.08
N GLY A 63 8.00 0.05 5.07
CA GLY A 63 8.52 -1.31 5.05
C GLY A 63 10.04 -1.37 5.09
N GLY A 64 10.72 -0.49 4.32
CA GLY A 64 12.16 -0.35 4.34
C GLY A 64 12.69 0.05 5.72
N ILE A 65 12.13 1.10 6.32
CA ILE A 65 12.50 1.57 7.66
C ILE A 65 12.31 0.44 8.69
N ALA A 66 11.16 -0.23 8.68
CA ALA A 66 10.87 -1.33 9.60
C ALA A 66 11.87 -2.49 9.44
N TYR A 67 12.19 -2.87 8.20
CA TYR A 67 13.16 -3.92 7.91
C TYR A 67 14.56 -3.58 8.44
N PHE A 68 15.06 -2.38 8.15
CA PHE A 68 16.38 -1.93 8.62
C PHE A 68 16.42 -1.83 10.14
N TRP A 69 15.36 -1.31 10.77
CA TRP A 69 15.27 -1.23 12.22
C TRP A 69 15.28 -2.62 12.86
N TYR A 70 14.48 -3.56 12.35
CA TYR A 70 14.46 -4.94 12.86
C TYR A 70 15.85 -5.60 12.75
N LYS A 71 16.50 -5.48 11.59
CA LYS A 71 17.83 -6.05 11.34
C LYS A 71 18.88 -5.47 12.29
N HIS A 72 18.85 -4.16 12.53
CA HIS A 72 19.78 -3.51 13.45
C HIS A 72 19.48 -3.87 14.92
N SER A 73 18.21 -3.90 15.31
CA SER A 73 17.75 -4.28 16.66
C SER A 73 18.16 -5.71 17.01
N LYS A 74 18.05 -6.66 16.08
CA LYS A 74 18.46 -8.05 16.29
C LYS A 74 19.96 -8.17 16.58
N LYS A 75 20.82 -7.51 15.78
CA LYS A 75 22.28 -7.50 16.02
C LYS A 75 22.64 -6.97 17.41
N ARG A 76 21.96 -5.91 17.88
CA ARG A 76 22.21 -5.36 19.23
C ARG A 76 21.74 -6.31 20.34
N ARG A 77 20.62 -7.01 20.15
CA ARG A 77 20.13 -8.02 21.11
C ARG A 77 21.09 -9.20 21.23
N ASP A 78 21.59 -9.70 20.09
CA ASP A 78 22.53 -10.82 20.04
C ASP A 78 23.88 -10.43 20.68
N ALA A 79 24.40 -9.23 20.37
CA ALA A 79 25.59 -8.70 21.02
C ALA A 79 25.42 -8.52 22.54
N LYS A 80 24.26 -7.99 22.99
CA LYS A 80 23.95 -7.86 24.42
C LYS A 80 23.85 -9.21 25.12
N ARG A 81 23.28 -10.24 24.47
CA ARG A 81 23.19 -11.60 25.01
C ARG A 81 24.59 -12.20 25.24
N ILE A 82 25.50 -12.07 24.28
CA ILE A 82 26.87 -12.59 24.40
C ILE A 82 27.62 -11.90 25.54
N GLN A 83 27.49 -10.57 25.68
CA GLN A 83 28.08 -9.82 26.79
C GLN A 83 27.56 -10.26 28.16
N ILE A 84 26.24 -10.45 28.31
CA ILE A 84 25.64 -10.93 29.56
C ILE A 84 26.13 -12.35 29.89
N SER A 85 26.18 -13.24 28.90
CA SER A 85 26.63 -14.62 29.11
C SER A 85 28.10 -14.68 29.54
N GLY A 86 28.97 -13.84 28.97
CA GLY A 86 30.37 -13.77 29.37
C GLY A 86 30.58 -13.21 30.78
N ASN A 87 29.68 -12.32 31.24
CA ASN A 87 29.74 -11.73 32.58
C ASN A 87 29.21 -12.66 33.69
N TYR A 88 28.56 -13.78 33.37
CA TYR A 88 28.03 -14.75 34.34
C TYR A 88 28.86 -16.05 34.41
N SER A 89 29.93 -16.14 33.62
CA SER A 89 30.84 -17.28 33.52
C SER A 89 32.20 -17.05 34.21
N VAL A 90 32.28 -16.02 35.06
CA VAL A 90 33.38 -15.72 35.99
C VAL A 90 32.88 -15.82 37.43
#